data_AF-Q3JRY3-F1
#
_entry.id   AF-Q3JRY3-F1
#
_cell.length_a   1.000
_cell.length_b   1.000
_cell.length_c   1.000
_cell.angle_alpha   90.00
_cell.angle_beta   90.00
_cell.angle_gamma   90.00
#
_symmetry.space_group_name_H-M   'P 1'
#
loop_
_entity.id
_entity.type
_entity.pdbx_description
1 polymer ?
#
loop_
_entity_poly.entity_id
_entity_poly.type
_entity_poly.pdbx_seq_one_letter_code
_entity_poly.pdbx_strand_id
1 'polypeptide(L)'
;MREDDDLDQNLDAVCADIGYVKSKWVMEKLADAARARGLPLITFRVGYATYHAQTGLSADYQWWGRLVKTCIALRAVPELRELREGLSTVDYMTAAIAHIARNPAAPGKKFNLTHSGERNLSLEDFFDRLERAFGFSFARVPFRDWFDRWKDDAATPLYPVLNLFRDPMHGGMCMVELDQHTYRWEHANTSAFLAGSGVRPPEFDEPELRRHLVQSIGIAPACAAR
;
A
#
# COMPACT_ATOMS: atom_id res chain seq x y z
N MET A 1 -9.48 4.31 11.40
CA MET A 1 -9.39 3.05 12.15
C MET A 1 -8.17 3.12 13.05
N ARG A 2 -8.41 3.04 14.36
CA ARG A 2 -7.38 2.97 15.40
C ARG A 2 -6.83 1.56 15.54
N GLU A 3 -5.71 1.47 16.24
CA GLU A 3 -5.03 0.19 16.47
C GLU A 3 -5.80 -0.71 17.43
N ASP A 4 -6.62 -0.14 18.30
CA ASP A 4 -7.47 -0.82 19.27
C ASP A 4 -8.93 -0.97 18.84
N ASP A 5 -9.31 -0.48 17.66
CA ASP A 5 -10.65 -0.69 17.09
C ASP A 5 -10.91 -2.19 16.89
N ASP A 6 -12.17 -2.59 17.14
CA ASP A 6 -12.63 -3.94 16.84
C ASP A 6 -12.57 -4.19 15.32
N LEU A 7 -12.05 -5.36 14.96
CA LEU A 7 -12.03 -5.82 13.58
C LEU A 7 -13.43 -6.04 13.00
N ASP A 8 -14.43 -6.28 13.85
CA ASP A 8 -15.79 -6.62 13.41
C ASP A 8 -16.59 -5.42 12.90
N GLN A 9 -16.07 -4.20 13.09
CA GLN A 9 -16.74 -2.99 12.60
C GLN A 9 -17.00 -3.01 11.09
N ASN A 10 -16.22 -3.79 10.32
CA ASN A 10 -16.35 -3.93 8.87
C ASN A 10 -16.56 -5.39 8.44
N LEU A 11 -17.15 -6.23 9.30
CA LEU A 11 -17.28 -7.67 9.03
C LEU A 11 -18.03 -7.95 7.71
N ASP A 12 -19.09 -7.21 7.40
CA ASP A 12 -19.84 -7.37 6.15
C ASP A 12 -18.95 -7.17 4.91
N ALA A 13 -18.08 -6.15 4.94
CA ALA A 13 -17.11 -5.89 3.88
C ALA A 13 -16.09 -7.04 3.80
N VAL A 14 -15.53 -7.47 4.93
CA VAL A 14 -14.60 -8.62 5.00
C VAL A 14 -15.23 -9.90 4.44
N CYS A 15 -16.52 -10.15 4.73
CA CYS A 15 -17.27 -11.29 4.24
C CYS A 15 -17.50 -11.23 2.72
N ALA A 16 -17.61 -10.03 2.15
CA ALA A 16 -17.73 -9.81 0.70
C ALA A 16 -16.37 -9.79 -0.04
N ASP A 17 -15.25 -9.72 0.69
CA ASP A 17 -13.91 -9.57 0.13
C ASP A 17 -13.29 -10.91 -0.35
N ILE A 18 -12.06 -10.86 -0.86
CA ILE A 18 -11.28 -12.03 -1.25
C ILE A 18 -10.81 -12.87 -0.06
N GLY A 19 -10.45 -14.12 -0.35
CA GLY A 19 -9.95 -15.07 0.64
C GLY A 19 -8.74 -14.57 1.43
N TYR A 20 -7.90 -13.71 0.85
CA TYR A 20 -6.77 -13.12 1.56
C TYR A 20 -7.24 -12.29 2.78
N VAL A 21 -8.13 -11.32 2.57
CA VAL A 21 -8.63 -10.44 3.65
C VAL A 21 -9.36 -11.24 4.71
N LYS A 22 -10.20 -12.19 4.30
CA LYS A 22 -10.90 -13.13 5.19
C LYS A 22 -9.91 -13.93 6.06
N SER A 23 -8.85 -14.47 5.44
CA SER A 23 -7.84 -15.24 6.16
C SER A 23 -7.09 -14.37 7.18
N LYS A 24 -6.79 -13.11 6.86
CA LYS A 24 -6.11 -12.19 7.77
C LYS A 24 -6.99 -11.79 8.95
N TRP A 25 -8.28 -11.56 8.72
CA TRP A 25 -9.25 -11.32 9.79
C TRP A 25 -9.33 -12.52 10.76
N VAL A 26 -9.44 -13.75 10.23
CA VAL A 26 -9.49 -14.97 11.06
C VAL A 26 -8.21 -15.12 11.89
N MET A 27 -7.04 -14.89 11.27
CA MET A 27 -5.75 -14.99 11.95
C MET A 27 -5.63 -14.00 13.11
N GLU A 28 -6.08 -12.76 12.92
CA GLU A 28 -6.04 -11.77 13.99
C GLU A 28 -7.05 -12.08 15.11
N LYS A 29 -8.26 -12.57 14.78
CA LYS A 29 -9.21 -13.07 15.79
C LYS A 29 -8.63 -14.21 16.63
N LEU A 30 -7.91 -15.13 15.99
CA LEU A 30 -7.22 -16.22 16.69
C LEU A 30 -6.11 -15.67 17.61
N ALA A 31 -5.33 -14.68 17.14
CA ALA A 31 -4.32 -14.02 17.94
C ALA A 31 -4.93 -13.31 19.17
N ASP A 32 -6.04 -12.59 19.00
CA ASP A 32 -6.76 -11.94 20.10
C ASP A 32 -7.28 -12.97 21.11
N ALA A 33 -7.80 -14.09 20.64
CA ALA A 33 -8.27 -15.18 21.49
C ALA A 33 -7.12 -15.83 22.28
N ALA A 34 -5.94 -16.00 21.67
CA ALA A 34 -4.75 -16.50 22.37
C ALA A 34 -4.23 -15.49 23.40
N ARG A 35 -4.20 -14.21 23.06
CA ARG A 35 -3.85 -13.10 23.98
C ARG A 35 -4.77 -13.06 25.20
N ALA A 36 -6.08 -13.21 24.99
CA ALA A 36 -7.06 -13.25 26.08
C ALA A 36 -6.84 -14.42 27.07
N ARG A 37 -6.11 -15.46 26.64
CA ARG A 37 -5.70 -16.61 27.48
C ARG A 37 -4.31 -16.46 28.10
N GLY A 38 -3.69 -15.29 27.98
CA GLY A 38 -2.41 -14.95 28.61
C GLY A 38 -1.17 -15.15 27.74
N LEU A 39 -1.31 -15.49 26.45
CA LEU A 39 -0.15 -15.55 25.55
C LEU A 39 0.34 -14.13 25.22
N PRO A 40 1.62 -13.78 25.51
CA PRO A 40 2.16 -12.48 25.13
C PRO A 40 2.33 -12.41 23.62
N LEU A 41 1.49 -11.61 22.96
CA LEU A 41 1.49 -11.42 21.52
C LEU A 41 1.62 -9.94 21.15
N ILE A 42 2.28 -9.67 20.03
CA ILE A 42 2.34 -8.35 19.40
C ILE A 42 1.76 -8.51 18.00
N THR A 43 0.79 -7.68 17.64
CA THR A 43 0.18 -7.71 16.31
C THR A 43 0.68 -6.53 15.48
N PHE A 44 1.26 -6.82 14.32
CA PHE A 44 1.62 -5.81 13.33
C PHE A 44 0.67 -5.91 12.14
N ARG A 45 -0.07 -4.83 11.87
CA ARG A 45 -0.89 -4.66 10.68
C ARG A 45 -0.09 -3.85 9.68
N VAL A 46 0.47 -4.53 8.68
CA VAL A 46 1.33 -3.91 7.67
C VAL A 46 0.52 -3.39 6.50
N GLY A 47 0.91 -2.23 5.96
CA GLY A 47 0.41 -1.75 4.68
C GLY A 47 1.06 -2.46 3.50
N TYR A 48 1.05 -1.77 2.36
CA TYR A 48 1.68 -2.26 1.14
C TYR A 48 3.21 -2.08 1.18
N ALA A 49 3.96 -3.18 1.10
CA ALA A 49 5.42 -3.16 1.04
C ALA A 49 5.91 -2.79 -0.36
N THR A 50 6.14 -1.51 -0.60
CA THR A 50 6.33 -0.94 -1.95
C THR A 50 7.72 -1.22 -2.51
N TYR A 51 8.78 -0.74 -1.86
CA TYR A 51 10.19 -0.92 -2.26
C TYR A 51 11.11 -0.72 -1.06
N HIS A 52 12.41 -0.98 -1.20
CA HIS A 52 13.42 -0.61 -0.21
C HIS A 52 13.96 0.80 -0.48
N ALA A 53 13.87 1.72 0.48
CA ALA A 53 14.14 3.15 0.23
C ALA A 53 15.56 3.43 -0.31
N GLN A 54 16.56 2.73 0.21
CA GLN A 54 17.96 2.95 -0.18
C GLN A 54 18.39 2.25 -1.48
N THR A 55 17.78 1.12 -1.85
CA THR A 55 18.18 0.35 -3.05
C THR A 55 17.18 0.51 -4.19
N GLY A 56 15.96 0.97 -3.93
CA GLY A 56 14.88 1.04 -4.92
C GLY A 56 14.28 -0.31 -5.32
N LEU A 57 14.77 -1.42 -4.76
CA LEU A 57 14.32 -2.76 -5.11
C LEU A 57 12.93 -3.07 -4.54
N SER A 58 12.08 -3.64 -5.37
CA SER A 58 10.77 -4.18 -5.03
C SER A 58 10.58 -5.56 -5.64
N ALA A 59 9.69 -6.37 -5.07
CA ALA A 59 9.27 -7.60 -5.73
C ALA A 59 8.56 -7.31 -7.06
N ASP A 60 8.93 -8.00 -8.13
CA ASP A 60 8.46 -7.74 -9.50
C ASP A 60 7.03 -8.26 -9.77
N TYR A 61 6.55 -9.19 -8.95
CA TYR A 61 5.21 -9.75 -9.05
C TYR A 61 4.12 -8.87 -8.42
N GLN A 62 4.52 -7.91 -7.58
CA GLN A 62 3.64 -7.02 -6.83
C GLN A 62 2.85 -6.08 -7.76
N TRP A 63 1.56 -5.89 -7.47
CA TRP A 63 0.65 -5.22 -8.39
C TRP A 63 0.92 -3.71 -8.55
N TRP A 64 1.36 -3.03 -7.48
CA TRP A 64 1.69 -1.59 -7.53
C TRP A 64 2.81 -1.29 -8.53
N GLY A 65 3.88 -2.09 -8.53
CA GLY A 65 4.97 -1.91 -9.50
C GLY A 65 4.50 -2.14 -10.95
N ARG A 66 3.60 -3.10 -11.15
CA ARG A 66 2.94 -3.36 -12.45
C ARG A 66 2.03 -2.19 -12.86
N LEU A 67 1.31 -1.60 -11.92
CA LEU A 67 0.49 -0.40 -12.13
C LEU A 67 1.35 0.77 -12.58
N VAL A 68 2.44 1.07 -11.86
CA VAL A 68 3.37 2.15 -12.23
C VAL A 68 3.93 1.96 -13.64
N LYS A 69 4.40 0.75 -13.99
CA LYS A 69 4.87 0.43 -15.35
C LYS A 69 3.78 0.68 -16.40
N THR A 70 2.56 0.22 -16.15
CA THR A 70 1.44 0.34 -17.08
C THR A 70 1.03 1.79 -17.28
N CYS A 71 0.89 2.58 -16.21
CA CYS A 71 0.54 3.99 -16.30
C CYS A 71 1.60 4.82 -17.04
N ILE A 72 2.89 4.51 -16.85
CA ILE A 72 3.97 5.17 -17.60
C ILE A 72 3.93 4.80 -19.09
N ALA A 73 3.71 3.52 -19.43
CA ALA A 73 3.59 3.10 -20.81
C ALA A 73 2.40 3.75 -21.52
N LEU A 74 1.26 3.86 -20.83
CA LEU A 74 0.03 4.45 -21.37
C LEU A 74 0.00 5.99 -21.32
N ARG A 75 0.94 6.62 -20.59
CA ARG A 75 0.88 8.04 -20.21
C ARG A 75 -0.49 8.45 -19.64
N ALA A 76 -1.08 7.55 -18.86
CA ALA A 76 -2.41 7.73 -18.30
C ALA A 76 -2.55 6.99 -16.96
N VAL A 77 -3.27 7.62 -16.03
CA VAL A 77 -3.57 7.11 -14.69
C VAL A 77 -5.09 7.01 -14.54
N PRO A 78 -5.63 5.92 -13.96
CA PRO A 78 -7.07 5.79 -13.78
C PRO A 78 -7.55 6.75 -12.69
N GLU A 79 -8.69 7.41 -12.94
CA GLU A 79 -9.38 8.22 -11.93
C GLU A 79 -10.01 7.32 -10.88
N LEU A 80 -9.31 7.16 -9.76
CA LEU A 80 -9.75 6.41 -8.59
C LEU A 80 -9.62 7.30 -7.36
N ARG A 81 -10.75 7.54 -6.69
CA ARG A 81 -10.84 8.53 -5.61
C ARG A 81 -10.29 7.96 -4.32
N GLU A 82 -9.33 8.67 -3.72
CA GLU A 82 -8.80 8.32 -2.40
C GLU A 82 -8.36 6.84 -2.28
N LEU A 83 -7.88 6.23 -3.38
CA LEU A 83 -7.30 4.89 -3.34
C LEU A 83 -5.95 4.98 -2.64
N ARG A 84 -5.89 4.51 -1.39
CA ARG A 84 -4.69 4.52 -0.55
C ARG A 84 -4.37 3.10 -0.11
N GLU A 85 -3.32 2.52 -0.67
CA GLU A 85 -2.82 1.16 -0.35
C GLU A 85 -2.01 1.11 0.95
N GLY A 86 -1.74 2.25 1.59
CA GLY A 86 -0.81 2.31 2.71
C GLY A 86 0.62 1.98 2.26
N LEU A 87 1.06 2.58 1.15
CA LEU A 87 2.40 2.42 0.60
C LEU A 87 3.45 2.71 1.66
N SER A 88 4.37 1.78 1.89
CA SER A 88 5.47 1.95 2.82
C SER A 88 6.68 1.15 2.37
N THR A 89 7.88 1.57 2.76
CA THR A 89 9.09 0.89 2.37
C THR A 89 9.41 -0.29 3.29
N VAL A 90 10.00 -1.34 2.72
CA VAL A 90 10.27 -2.59 3.44
C VAL A 90 11.33 -2.41 4.52
N ASP A 91 12.30 -1.51 4.31
CA ASP A 91 13.32 -1.17 5.31
C ASP A 91 12.71 -0.45 6.52
N TYR A 92 11.75 0.47 6.30
CA TYR A 92 10.97 1.03 7.41
C TYR A 92 10.17 -0.04 8.15
N MET A 93 9.40 -0.88 7.44
CA MET A 93 8.57 -1.90 8.06
C MET A 93 9.39 -2.85 8.93
N THR A 94 10.49 -3.38 8.38
CA THR A 94 11.36 -4.32 9.08
C THR A 94 12.09 -3.68 10.26
N ALA A 95 12.57 -2.44 10.13
CA ALA A 95 13.18 -1.70 11.23
C ALA A 95 12.18 -1.40 12.35
N ALA A 96 10.95 -1.01 12.00
CA ALA A 96 9.87 -0.73 12.95
C ALA A 96 9.49 -2.00 13.72
N ILE A 97 9.24 -3.12 13.02
CA ILE A 97 8.95 -4.42 13.65
C ILE A 97 10.08 -4.81 14.59
N ALA A 98 11.34 -4.76 14.13
CA ALA A 98 12.49 -5.15 14.93
C ALA A 98 12.65 -4.28 16.18
N HIS A 99 12.42 -2.97 16.08
CA HIS A 99 12.49 -2.05 17.21
C HIS A 99 11.37 -2.32 18.22
N ILE A 100 10.12 -2.34 17.75
CA ILE A 100 8.93 -2.52 18.60
C ILE A 100 8.93 -3.88 19.29
N ALA A 101 9.29 -4.95 18.57
CA ALA A 101 9.28 -6.31 19.10
C ALA A 101 10.25 -6.52 20.28
N ARG A 102 11.26 -5.65 20.44
CA ARG A 102 12.20 -5.69 21.57
C ARG A 102 11.74 -4.85 22.77
N ASN A 103 10.63 -4.11 22.65
CA ASN A 103 10.12 -3.30 23.74
C ASN A 103 9.25 -4.17 24.67
N PRO A 104 9.59 -4.30 25.97
CA PRO A 104 8.83 -5.13 26.91
C PRO A 104 7.39 -4.64 27.16
N ALA A 105 7.06 -3.39 26.78
CA ALA A 105 5.71 -2.83 26.86
C ALA A 105 4.87 -3.08 25.58
N ALA A 106 5.43 -3.71 24.54
CA ALA A 106 4.73 -3.98 23.29
C ALA A 106 3.73 -5.16 23.35
N PRO A 107 3.98 -6.25 24.11
CA PRO A 107 3.01 -7.34 24.23
C PRO A 107 1.62 -6.84 24.65
N GLY A 108 0.60 -7.36 23.97
CA GLY A 108 -0.79 -6.97 24.14
C GLY A 108 -1.25 -5.79 23.29
N LYS A 109 -0.34 -5.15 22.54
CA LYS A 109 -0.64 -4.02 21.65
C LYS A 109 -0.67 -4.44 20.18
N LYS A 110 -1.40 -3.64 19.41
CA LYS A 110 -1.45 -3.71 17.95
C LYS A 110 -0.80 -2.46 17.37
N PHE A 111 -0.15 -2.62 16.23
CA PHE A 111 0.63 -1.59 15.57
C PHE A 111 0.26 -1.53 14.10
N ASN A 112 -0.27 -0.39 13.65
CA ASN A 112 -0.51 -0.12 12.24
C ASN A 112 0.80 0.42 11.64
N LEU A 113 1.45 -0.37 10.80
CA LEU A 113 2.66 0.00 10.05
C LEU A 113 2.28 0.52 8.67
N THR A 114 1.42 1.53 8.71
CA THR A 114 0.93 2.32 7.58
C THR A 114 1.13 3.79 7.90
N HIS A 115 1.13 4.65 6.90
CA HIS A 115 1.19 6.09 7.15
C HIS A 115 -0.18 6.65 7.53
N SER A 116 -0.18 7.77 8.25
CA SER A 116 -1.36 8.61 8.46
C SER A 116 -1.13 10.02 7.91
N GLY A 117 -2.22 10.77 7.76
CA GLY A 117 -2.21 12.12 7.22
C GLY A 117 -1.66 12.17 5.79
N GLU A 118 -0.93 13.24 5.48
CA GLU A 118 -0.39 13.54 4.14
C GLU A 118 0.66 12.55 3.64
N ARG A 119 1.21 11.70 4.51
CA ARG A 119 2.19 10.67 4.15
C ARG A 119 1.55 9.39 3.62
N ASN A 120 0.25 9.19 3.85
CA ASN A 120 -0.49 8.06 3.27
C ASN A 120 -0.91 8.39 1.84
N LEU A 121 -0.02 8.23 0.87
CA LEU A 121 -0.28 8.66 -0.50
C LEU A 121 -1.50 7.95 -1.11
N SER A 122 -2.36 8.73 -1.76
CA SER A 122 -3.28 8.18 -2.73
C SER A 122 -2.56 7.82 -4.03
N LEU A 123 -3.25 7.08 -4.90
CA LEU A 123 -2.82 6.85 -6.27
C LEU A 123 -2.47 8.17 -6.98
N GLU A 124 -3.36 9.15 -6.88
CA GLU A 124 -3.16 10.48 -7.47
C GLU A 124 -1.93 11.16 -6.88
N ASP A 125 -1.80 11.21 -5.54
CA ASP A 125 -0.65 11.82 -4.86
C ASP A 125 0.70 11.20 -5.31
N PHE A 126 0.72 9.89 -5.53
CA PHE A 126 1.92 9.18 -5.98
C PHE A 126 2.32 9.58 -7.41
N PHE A 127 1.36 9.60 -8.35
CA PHE A 127 1.64 9.97 -9.74
C PHE A 127 1.95 11.47 -9.89
N ASP A 128 1.28 12.32 -9.13
CA ASP A 128 1.59 13.73 -8.98
C ASP A 128 3.04 13.98 -8.57
N ARG A 129 3.58 13.18 -7.64
CA ARG A 129 4.99 13.24 -7.25
C ARG A 129 5.91 12.85 -8.40
N LEU A 130 5.54 11.84 -9.19
CA LEU A 130 6.31 11.45 -10.37
C LEU A 130 6.35 12.58 -11.42
N GLU A 131 5.23 13.25 -11.67
CA GLU A 131 5.18 14.40 -12.59
C GLU A 131 6.08 15.53 -12.11
N ARG A 132 5.95 15.94 -10.85
CA ARG A 132 6.75 17.04 -10.27
C ARG A 132 8.24 16.73 -10.23
N ALA A 133 8.63 15.50 -9.88
CA ALA A 133 10.04 15.14 -9.69
C ALA A 133 10.76 14.84 -11.01
N PHE A 134 10.06 14.29 -12.01
CA PHE A 134 10.69 13.70 -13.20
C PHE A 134 10.14 14.22 -14.53
N GLY A 135 9.19 15.16 -14.52
CA GLY A 135 8.60 15.72 -15.73
C GLY A 135 7.75 14.73 -16.52
N PHE A 136 7.25 13.66 -15.89
CA PHE A 136 6.20 12.84 -16.49
C PHE A 136 4.94 13.67 -16.71
N SER A 137 4.11 13.22 -17.65
CA SER A 137 2.78 13.78 -17.88
C SER A 137 1.80 12.64 -18.09
N PHE A 138 0.78 12.59 -17.24
CA PHE A 138 -0.26 11.57 -17.26
C PHE A 138 -1.63 12.20 -17.52
N ALA A 139 -2.35 11.68 -18.51
CA ALA A 139 -3.78 11.95 -18.60
C ALA A 139 -4.50 11.24 -17.44
N ARG A 140 -5.36 11.94 -16.71
CA ARG A 140 -6.32 11.31 -15.80
C ARG A 140 -7.49 10.83 -16.65
N VAL A 141 -7.86 9.56 -16.53
CA VAL A 141 -8.82 8.89 -17.41
C VAL A 141 -9.82 8.11 -16.58
N PRO A 142 -11.12 8.11 -16.90
CA PRO A 142 -12.10 7.28 -16.21
C PRO A 142 -11.62 5.83 -16.11
N PHE A 143 -11.78 5.20 -14.94
CA PHE A 143 -11.22 3.87 -14.66
C PHE A 143 -11.49 2.84 -15.76
N ARG A 144 -12.74 2.76 -16.26
CA ARG A 144 -13.14 1.80 -17.30
C ARG A 144 -12.49 2.09 -18.65
N ASP A 145 -12.43 3.36 -19.04
CA ASP A 145 -11.72 3.79 -20.26
C ASP A 145 -10.21 3.55 -20.17
N TRP A 146 -9.62 3.67 -18.98
CA TRP A 146 -8.22 3.34 -18.75
C TRP A 146 -7.98 1.82 -18.81
N PHE A 147 -8.88 1.04 -18.22
CA PHE A 147 -8.84 -0.42 -18.24
C PHE A 147 -8.95 -0.99 -19.66
N ASP A 148 -9.84 -0.43 -20.49
CA ASP A 148 -10.04 -0.84 -21.88
C ASP A 148 -8.80 -0.66 -22.76
N ARG A 149 -7.85 0.21 -22.37
CA ARG A 149 -6.60 0.42 -23.11
C ARG A 149 -5.64 -0.76 -23.06
N TRP A 150 -5.78 -1.66 -22.08
CA TRP A 150 -4.80 -2.72 -21.85
C TRP A 150 -5.38 -4.09 -21.53
N LYS A 151 -6.67 -4.20 -21.20
CA LYS A 151 -7.28 -5.46 -20.75
C LYS A 151 -7.11 -6.67 -21.69
N ASP A 152 -6.94 -6.44 -22.99
CA ASP A 152 -6.79 -7.49 -24.01
C ASP A 152 -5.32 -7.69 -24.43
N ASP A 153 -4.38 -6.95 -23.84
CA ASP A 153 -2.95 -7.06 -24.11
C ASP A 153 -2.24 -7.91 -23.05
N ALA A 154 -1.95 -9.16 -23.40
CA ALA A 154 -1.23 -10.09 -22.53
C ALA A 154 0.21 -9.66 -22.20
N ALA A 155 0.80 -8.72 -22.96
CA ALA A 155 2.13 -8.18 -22.69
C ALA A 155 2.10 -7.05 -21.64
N THR A 156 0.92 -6.50 -21.32
CA THR A 156 0.80 -5.44 -20.33
C THR A 156 1.23 -5.93 -18.93
N PRO A 157 2.05 -5.16 -18.18
CA PRO A 157 2.52 -5.56 -16.86
C PRO A 157 1.41 -5.94 -15.87
N LEU A 158 0.22 -5.35 -15.95
CA LEU A 158 -0.93 -5.67 -15.10
C LEU A 158 -1.72 -6.92 -15.52
N TYR A 159 -1.50 -7.48 -16.70
CA TYR A 159 -2.28 -8.62 -17.19
C TYR A 159 -2.32 -9.83 -16.23
N PRO A 160 -1.23 -10.20 -15.52
CA PRO A 160 -1.28 -11.31 -14.55
C PRO A 160 -2.19 -11.09 -13.34
N VAL A 161 -2.61 -9.85 -13.08
CA VAL A 161 -3.55 -9.47 -12.02
C VAL A 161 -4.84 -8.87 -12.59
N LEU A 162 -5.18 -9.20 -13.84
CA LEU A 162 -6.36 -8.72 -14.57
C LEU A 162 -7.65 -8.86 -13.77
N ASN A 163 -7.79 -9.93 -12.98
CA ASN A 163 -8.98 -10.18 -12.17
C ASN A 163 -9.28 -9.04 -11.18
N LEU A 164 -8.26 -8.35 -10.65
CA LEU A 164 -8.45 -7.22 -9.72
C LEU A 164 -9.17 -6.02 -10.38
N PHE A 165 -9.06 -5.90 -11.70
CA PHE A 165 -9.57 -4.80 -12.51
C PHE A 165 -10.85 -5.15 -13.28
N ARG A 166 -11.17 -6.44 -13.38
CA ARG A 166 -12.24 -6.95 -14.25
C ARG A 166 -13.35 -7.63 -13.49
N ASP A 167 -13.00 -8.54 -12.58
CA ASP A 167 -13.96 -9.50 -12.06
C ASP A 167 -14.85 -8.83 -11.01
N PRO A 168 -16.19 -8.91 -11.15
CA PRO A 168 -17.09 -8.28 -10.22
C PRO A 168 -17.01 -8.98 -8.85
N MET A 169 -16.90 -8.18 -7.79
CA MET A 169 -16.84 -8.65 -6.40
C MET A 169 -18.12 -8.29 -5.65
N HIS A 170 -18.42 -6.99 -5.53
CA HIS A 170 -19.59 -6.51 -4.79
C HIS A 170 -20.26 -5.37 -5.57
N GLY A 171 -21.59 -5.41 -5.67
CA GLY A 171 -22.35 -4.37 -6.38
C GLY A 171 -21.97 -4.21 -7.86
N GLY A 172 -21.39 -5.23 -8.49
CA GLY A 172 -20.88 -5.17 -9.87
C GLY A 172 -19.52 -4.47 -10.02
N MET A 173 -18.94 -3.95 -8.93
CA MET A 173 -17.62 -3.33 -8.91
C MET A 173 -16.52 -4.37 -8.76
N CYS A 174 -15.36 -4.14 -9.39
CA CYS A 174 -14.17 -4.94 -9.18
C CYS A 174 -13.40 -4.47 -7.92
N MET A 175 -12.35 -5.20 -7.54
CA MET A 175 -11.56 -4.91 -6.33
C MET A 175 -11.06 -3.45 -6.30
N VAL A 176 -10.40 -3.02 -7.37
CA VAL A 176 -9.79 -1.68 -7.45
C VAL A 176 -10.84 -0.56 -7.37
N GLU A 177 -12.07 -0.80 -7.82
CA GLU A 177 -13.16 0.16 -7.67
C GLU A 177 -13.71 0.20 -6.22
N LEU A 178 -13.72 -0.95 -5.54
CA LEU A 178 -14.13 -1.07 -4.14
C LEU A 178 -13.10 -0.46 -3.17
N ASP A 179 -11.82 -0.49 -3.52
CA ASP A 179 -10.71 0.09 -2.76
C ASP A 179 -10.59 1.62 -2.96
N GLN A 180 -11.68 2.29 -3.33
CA GLN A 180 -11.78 3.75 -3.28
C GLN A 180 -12.23 4.20 -1.90
N HIS A 181 -11.87 5.44 -1.53
CA HIS A 181 -12.22 6.01 -0.23
C HIS A 181 -11.76 5.14 0.96
N THR A 182 -10.56 4.55 0.86
CA THR A 182 -10.07 3.63 1.89
C THR A 182 -9.92 4.30 3.25
N TYR A 183 -10.03 3.48 4.30
CA TYR A 183 -9.90 3.96 5.67
C TYR A 183 -8.56 4.65 5.90
N ARG A 184 -8.60 5.74 6.66
CA ARG A 184 -7.41 6.33 7.26
C ARG A 184 -7.06 5.54 8.52
N TRP A 185 -5.86 4.99 8.53
CA TRP A 185 -5.32 4.25 9.66
C TRP A 185 -4.64 5.22 10.62
N GLU A 186 -5.07 5.23 11.87
CA GLU A 186 -4.33 5.88 12.95
C GLU A 186 -3.22 4.93 13.43
N HIS A 187 -2.08 5.48 13.83
CA HIS A 187 -0.90 4.69 14.19
C HIS A 187 -0.24 5.23 15.47
N ALA A 188 -1.06 5.53 16.49
CA ALA A 188 -0.64 6.18 17.71
C ALA A 188 0.38 5.34 18.51
N ASN A 189 0.14 4.03 18.65
CA ASN A 189 1.08 3.09 19.25
C ASN A 189 2.37 3.03 18.43
N THR A 190 2.28 2.88 17.11
CA THR A 190 3.48 2.87 16.23
C THR A 190 4.31 4.13 16.43
N SER A 191 3.69 5.32 16.40
CA SER A 191 4.40 6.58 16.62
C SER A 191 5.03 6.68 18.01
N ALA A 192 4.29 6.31 19.06
CA ALA A 192 4.80 6.35 20.42
C ALA A 192 5.98 5.39 20.62
N PHE A 193 5.91 4.18 20.06
CA PHE A 193 6.95 3.17 20.24
C PHE A 193 8.17 3.37 19.33
N LEU A 194 8.05 4.15 18.25
CA LEU A 194 9.19 4.53 17.41
C LEU A 194 9.80 5.88 17.81
N ALA A 195 9.23 6.59 18.78
CA ALA A 195 9.76 7.87 19.26
C ALA A 195 11.21 7.70 19.74
N GLY A 196 12.13 8.51 19.19
CA GLY A 196 13.56 8.45 19.52
C GLY A 196 14.33 7.24 18.96
N SER A 197 13.68 6.33 18.21
CA SER A 197 14.32 5.13 17.65
C SER A 197 15.26 5.41 16.48
N GLY A 198 15.13 6.57 15.83
CA GLY A 198 15.79 6.89 14.57
C GLY A 198 15.17 6.20 13.34
N VAL A 199 14.17 5.32 13.51
CA VAL A 199 13.42 4.71 12.42
C VAL A 199 12.55 5.77 11.76
N ARG A 200 12.79 6.04 10.47
CA ARG A 200 12.08 7.07 9.70
C ARG A 200 11.10 6.43 8.72
N PRO A 201 9.85 6.91 8.64
CA PRO A 201 8.94 6.51 7.58
C PRO A 201 9.50 6.94 6.22
N PRO A 202 9.17 6.23 5.13
CA PRO A 202 9.50 6.69 3.78
C PRO A 202 8.91 8.06 3.50
N GLU A 203 9.64 8.81 2.70
CA GLU A 203 9.25 10.16 2.30
C GLU A 203 8.66 10.18 0.89
N PHE A 204 8.94 9.16 0.07
CA PHE A 204 8.61 9.13 -1.35
C PHE A 204 9.12 10.41 -2.03
N ASP A 205 10.36 10.76 -1.72
CA ASP A 205 11.07 11.92 -2.27
C ASP A 205 11.70 11.58 -3.64
N GLU A 206 12.21 12.58 -4.34
CA GLU A 206 12.83 12.37 -5.66
C GLU A 206 13.97 11.32 -5.60
N PRO A 207 14.93 11.36 -4.66
CA PRO A 207 15.94 10.31 -4.54
C PRO A 207 15.40 8.89 -4.39
N GLU A 208 14.43 8.66 -3.50
CA GLU A 208 13.80 7.34 -3.31
C GLU A 208 13.08 6.88 -4.58
N LEU A 209 12.22 7.74 -5.13
CA LEU A 209 11.44 7.42 -6.32
C LEU A 209 12.34 7.17 -7.53
N ARG A 210 13.43 7.93 -7.68
CA ARG A 210 14.42 7.73 -8.75
C ARG A 210 15.06 6.35 -8.66
N ARG A 211 15.47 5.94 -7.45
CA ARG A 211 16.02 4.58 -7.24
C ARG A 211 14.98 3.52 -7.56
N HIS A 212 13.75 3.69 -7.11
CA HIS A 212 12.67 2.75 -7.42
C HIS A 212 12.42 2.62 -8.93
N LEU A 213 12.33 3.77 -9.63
CA LEU A 213 12.13 3.82 -11.07
C LEU A 213 13.26 3.10 -11.82
N VAL A 214 14.51 3.38 -11.48
CA VAL A 214 15.66 2.77 -12.16
C VAL A 214 15.77 1.28 -11.86
N GLN A 215 15.64 0.89 -10.59
CA GLN A 215 16.02 -0.45 -10.13
C GLN A 215 14.89 -1.47 -10.29
N SER A 216 13.63 -1.05 -10.16
CA SER A 216 12.48 -1.96 -10.19
C SER A 216 11.52 -1.72 -11.36
N ILE A 217 11.35 -0.46 -11.75
CA ILE A 217 10.49 -0.11 -12.89
C ILE A 217 11.24 -0.25 -14.22
N GLY A 218 12.56 -0.06 -14.21
CA GLY A 218 13.42 -0.14 -15.38
C GLY A 218 13.41 1.14 -16.23
N ILE A 219 13.13 2.28 -15.59
CA ILE A 219 13.04 3.59 -16.26
C ILE A 219 14.09 4.53 -15.64
N ALA A 220 14.90 5.14 -16.50
CA ALA A 220 15.81 6.22 -16.11
C ALA A 220 15.11 7.57 -16.37
N PRO A 221 14.48 8.19 -15.35
CA PRO A 221 13.76 9.43 -15.54
C PRO A 221 14.71 10.60 -15.81
N ALA A 222 14.34 11.47 -16.75
CA ALA A 222 14.96 12.78 -16.86
C ALA A 222 14.70 13.58 -15.57
N CYS A 223 15.64 14.43 -15.15
CA CYS A 223 15.33 15.41 -14.11
C CYS A 223 14.37 16.46 -14.68
N ALA A 224 13.37 16.88 -13.90
CA ALA A 224 12.62 18.09 -14.24
C ALA A 224 13.61 19.27 -14.35
N ALA A 225 13.52 20.04 -15.43
CA ALA A 225 14.26 21.30 -15.53
C ALA A 225 13.74 22.23 -14.41
N ARG A 226 14.65 22.69 -13.55
CA ARG A 226 14.33 23.61 -12.44
C ARG A 226 13.94 24.99 -12.97
#